data_AF-A0A359M9J5-F1
#
_entry.id   AF-A0A359M9J5-F1
#
_cell.length_a   1.000
_cell.length_b   1.000
_cell.length_c   1.000
_cell.angle_alpha   90.00
_cell.angle_beta   90.00
_cell.angle_gamma   90.00
#
_symmetry.space_group_name_H-M   'P 1'
#
loop_
_entity.id
_entity.type
_entity.pdbx_description
1 polymer ?
#
loop_
_entity_poly.entity_id
_entity_poly.type
_entity_poly.pdbx_seq_one_letter_code
_entity_poly.pdbx_strand_id
1 'polypeptide(L)'
;MQSPKKRYYPDCYICGNKLEKKNEILPGLVHCPICKYEHHVDQSYDQNIMERLSIADKLRNTLQFDEALKHYQSIIDDERLSFEAHLGLFLNTYGISFVQDPVDKRFNPIMHKII
;
A
#
# COMPACT_ATOMS: atom_id res chain seq x y z
N MET A 1 -27.22 -3.65 -12.14
CA MET A 1 -25.78 -3.90 -11.93
C MET A 1 -25.16 -2.62 -11.42
N GLN A 2 -24.70 -2.57 -10.16
CA GLN A 2 -23.99 -1.39 -9.67
C GLN A 2 -22.61 -1.35 -10.35
N SER A 3 -22.33 -0.26 -11.06
CA SER A 3 -21.00 -0.04 -11.65
C SER A 3 -19.95 -0.11 -10.55
N PRO A 4 -18.82 -0.83 -10.72
CA PRO A 4 -17.78 -0.89 -9.70
C PRO A 4 -17.35 0.53 -9.35
N LYS A 5 -17.41 0.87 -8.05
CA LYS A 5 -17.00 2.20 -7.59
C LYS A 5 -15.53 2.41 -7.98
N LYS A 6 -15.27 3.39 -8.83
CA LYS A 6 -13.92 3.80 -9.23
C LYS A 6 -13.08 4.05 -7.98
N ARG A 7 -11.94 3.37 -7.89
CA ARG A 7 -10.99 3.47 -6.79
C ARG A 7 -9.97 4.53 -7.20
N TYR A 8 -9.81 5.53 -6.36
CA TYR A 8 -8.91 6.65 -6.64
C TYR A 8 -7.51 6.43 -6.06
N TYR A 9 -7.36 5.47 -5.14
CA TYR A 9 -6.16 5.23 -4.35
C TYR A 9 -6.07 3.74 -3.98
N PRO A 10 -4.86 3.16 -3.82
CA PRO A 10 -4.74 1.85 -3.21
C PRO A 10 -5.17 1.92 -1.73
N ASP A 11 -5.34 0.76 -1.09
CA ASP A 11 -5.46 0.73 0.36
C ASP A 11 -4.15 1.19 1.02
N CYS A 12 -4.24 1.56 2.29
CA CYS A 12 -3.11 1.93 3.11
C CYS A 12 -2.07 0.80 3.13
N TYR A 13 -0.85 1.05 2.62
CA TYR A 13 0.21 0.03 2.64
C TYR A 13 0.59 -0.41 4.06
N ILE A 14 0.29 0.39 5.08
CA ILE A 14 0.61 0.08 6.49
C ILE A 14 -0.41 -0.87 7.11
N CYS A 15 -1.71 -0.57 7.01
CA CYS A 15 -2.75 -1.31 7.74
C CYS A 15 -3.83 -1.96 6.86
N GLY A 16 -3.78 -1.78 5.54
CA GLY A 16 -4.72 -2.35 4.58
C GLY A 16 -6.12 -1.71 4.56
N ASN A 17 -6.35 -0.62 5.32
CA ASN A 17 -7.63 0.09 5.29
C ASN A 17 -7.71 1.09 4.14
N LYS A 18 -8.93 1.44 3.73
CA LYS A 18 -9.18 2.42 2.68
C LYS A 18 -8.62 3.80 3.06
N LEU A 19 -8.01 4.46 2.08
CA LEU A 19 -7.50 5.82 2.19
C LEU A 19 -8.59 6.84 1.85
N GLU A 20 -8.56 7.98 2.52
CA GLU A 20 -9.48 9.09 2.35
C GLU A 20 -8.73 10.36 1.95
N LYS A 21 -9.31 11.18 1.07
CA LYS A 21 -8.71 12.46 0.67
C LYS A 21 -8.57 13.37 1.88
N LYS A 22 -7.38 13.95 2.08
CA LYS A 22 -7.14 14.87 3.21
C LYS A 22 -7.50 16.31 2.86
N ASN A 23 -7.11 16.79 1.68
CA ASN A 23 -7.51 18.08 1.14
C ASN A 23 -7.41 18.10 -0.40
N GLU A 24 -7.98 19.12 -1.03
CA GLU A 24 -7.90 19.31 -2.49
C GLU A 24 -6.68 20.14 -2.93
N ILE A 25 -5.91 20.67 -1.97
CA ILE A 25 -4.80 21.59 -2.24
C ILE A 25 -3.60 20.83 -2.79
N LEU A 26 -3.32 19.63 -2.28
CA LEU A 26 -2.23 18.77 -2.74
C LEU A 26 -2.81 17.48 -3.34
N PRO A 27 -2.88 17.36 -4.68
CA PRO A 27 -3.31 16.13 -5.35
C PRO A 27 -2.50 14.93 -4.86
N GLY A 28 -3.16 13.78 -4.67
CA GLY A 28 -2.51 12.57 -4.17
C GLY A 28 -2.31 12.51 -2.65
N LEU A 29 -2.49 13.61 -1.91
CA LEU A 29 -2.41 13.58 -0.44
C LEU A 29 -3.66 12.94 0.16
N VAL A 30 -3.47 11.76 0.75
CA VAL A 30 -4.52 10.99 1.40
C VAL A 30 -4.10 10.60 2.81
N HIS A 31 -5.09 10.32 3.64
CA HIS A 31 -4.88 9.89 5.02
C HIS A 31 -5.62 8.58 5.28
N CYS A 32 -5.07 7.76 6.17
CA CYS A 32 -5.76 6.58 6.65
C CYS A 32 -6.53 6.92 7.95
N PRO A 33 -7.85 6.69 8.00
CA PRO A 33 -8.64 6.96 9.21
C PRO A 33 -8.29 6.01 10.36
N ILE A 34 -7.65 4.86 10.09
CA ILE A 34 -7.30 3.85 11.10
C ILE A 34 -5.90 4.06 11.66
N CYS A 35 -4.85 3.97 10.83
CA CYS A 35 -3.48 4.11 11.31
C CYS A 35 -3.02 5.57 11.46
N LYS A 36 -3.83 6.55 11.00
CA LYS A 36 -3.57 7.99 11.05
C LYS A 36 -2.35 8.47 10.24
N TYR A 37 -1.70 7.58 9.48
CA TYR A 37 -0.63 7.96 8.56
C TYR A 37 -1.18 8.65 7.33
N GLU A 38 -0.34 9.54 6.79
CA GLU A 38 -0.55 10.22 5.52
C GLU A 38 0.27 9.53 4.44
N HIS A 39 -0.30 9.49 3.25
CA HIS A 39 0.31 8.90 2.08
C HIS A 39 0.23 9.91 0.95
N HIS A 40 1.25 9.93 0.11
CA HIS A 40 1.19 10.57 -1.18
C HIS A 40 1.06 9.46 -2.23
N VAL A 41 -0.06 9.45 -2.94
CA VAL A 41 -0.37 8.44 -3.96
C VAL A 41 -0.37 9.10 -5.32
N ASP A 42 0.32 8.49 -6.29
CA ASP A 42 0.26 8.92 -7.67
C ASP A 42 -1.11 8.56 -8.28
N GLN A 43 -1.87 9.58 -8.64
CA GLN A 43 -3.24 9.43 -9.14
C GLN A 43 -3.32 9.15 -10.64
N SER A 44 -2.18 9.08 -11.32
CA SER A 44 -2.13 8.81 -12.76
C SER A 44 -2.38 7.35 -13.10
N TYR A 45 -2.24 6.43 -12.14
CA TYR A 45 -2.43 5.00 -12.40
C TYR A 45 -3.88 4.64 -12.68
N ASP A 46 -4.05 3.59 -13.48
CA ASP A 46 -5.37 3.03 -13.74
C ASP A 46 -5.93 2.24 -12.55
N GLN A 47 -7.20 1.87 -12.66
CA GLN A 47 -7.92 1.12 -11.64
C GLN A 47 -7.27 -0.24 -11.31
N ASN A 48 -6.71 -0.90 -12.32
CA ASN A 48 -6.14 -2.24 -12.19
C ASN A 48 -4.84 -2.19 -11.37
N ILE A 49 -3.96 -1.22 -11.65
CA ILE A 49 -2.75 -0.98 -10.87
C ILE A 49 -3.10 -0.67 -9.41
N MET A 50 -4.07 0.21 -9.16
CA MET A 50 -4.50 0.56 -7.79
C MET A 50 -5.01 -0.67 -7.01
N GLU A 51 -5.73 -1.57 -7.66
CA GLU A 51 -6.21 -2.81 -7.06
C GLU A 51 -5.07 -3.79 -6.78
N ARG A 52 -4.16 -3.98 -7.73
CA ARG A 52 -3.01 -4.88 -7.58
C ARG A 52 -2.04 -4.41 -6.49
N LEU A 53 -1.81 -3.09 -6.37
CA LEU A 53 -1.04 -2.51 -5.27
C LEU A 53 -1.64 -2.89 -3.91
N SER A 54 -2.96 -2.75 -3.78
CA SER A 54 -3.66 -3.08 -2.53
C SER A 54 -3.59 -4.56 -2.19
N ILE A 55 -3.65 -5.43 -3.20
CA ILE A 55 -3.47 -6.87 -3.04
C ILE A 55 -2.05 -7.18 -2.59
N ALA A 56 -1.03 -6.61 -3.25
CA ALA A 56 0.37 -6.81 -2.91
C ALA A 56 0.69 -6.38 -1.48
N ASP A 57 0.23 -5.19 -1.06
CA ASP A 57 0.40 -4.69 0.30
C ASP A 57 -0.31 -5.58 1.34
N LYS A 58 -1.51 -6.09 1.02
CA LYS A 58 -2.21 -7.02 1.90
C LYS A 58 -1.44 -8.33 2.07
N LEU A 59 -0.92 -8.91 0.99
CA LEU A 59 -0.09 -10.11 1.05
C LEU A 59 1.16 -9.87 1.91
N ARG A 60 1.84 -8.73 1.73
CA ARG A 60 3.00 -8.35 2.56
C ARG A 60 2.63 -8.23 4.03
N ASN A 61 1.55 -7.52 4.35
CA ASN A 61 1.10 -7.31 5.74
C ASN A 61 0.60 -8.61 6.41
N THR A 62 0.26 -9.63 5.63
CA THR A 62 -0.08 -10.98 6.11
C THR A 62 1.10 -11.96 6.01
N LEU A 63 2.32 -11.44 5.82
CA LEU A 63 3.59 -12.16 5.76
C LEU A 63 3.74 -13.14 4.59
N GLN A 64 2.87 -13.04 3.58
CA GLN A 64 2.94 -13.81 2.34
C GLN A 64 3.93 -13.17 1.35
N PHE A 65 5.19 -13.00 1.78
CA PHE A 65 6.18 -12.18 1.08
C PHE A 65 6.54 -12.67 -0.33
N ASP A 66 6.53 -13.98 -0.56
CA ASP A 66 6.87 -14.55 -1.88
C ASP A 66 5.74 -14.30 -2.91
N GLU A 67 4.50 -14.29 -2.46
CA GLU A 67 3.35 -13.93 -3.29
C GLU A 67 3.33 -12.42 -3.54
N ALA A 68 3.52 -11.61 -2.49
CA ALA A 68 3.62 -10.16 -2.60
C ALA A 68 4.72 -9.73 -3.59
N LEU A 69 5.89 -10.39 -3.56
CA LEU A 69 6.99 -10.16 -4.50
C LEU A 69 6.54 -10.28 -5.96
N LYS A 70 5.82 -11.36 -6.30
CA LYS A 70 5.32 -11.59 -7.66
C LYS A 70 4.36 -10.49 -8.10
N HIS A 71 3.49 -10.04 -7.19
CA HIS A 71 2.56 -8.95 -7.49
C HIS A 71 3.29 -7.62 -7.72
N TYR A 72 4.22 -7.22 -6.85
CA TYR A 72 4.99 -6.00 -7.06
C TYR A 72 5.80 -6.04 -8.35
N GLN A 73 6.49 -7.15 -8.63
CA GLN A 73 7.26 -7.28 -9.86
C GLN A 73 6.37 -7.15 -11.09
N SER A 74 5.22 -7.82 -11.09
CA SER A 74 4.26 -7.73 -12.18
C SER A 74 3.72 -6.30 -12.36
N ILE A 75 3.51 -5.53 -11.27
CA ILE A 75 3.10 -4.13 -11.37
C ILE A 75 4.22 -3.28 -11.97
N ILE A 76 5.48 -3.52 -11.60
CA ILE A 76 6.64 -2.82 -12.16
C ILE A 76 6.84 -3.16 -13.65
N ASP A 77 6.51 -4.37 -14.07
CA ASP A 77 6.59 -4.76 -15.49
C ASP A 77 5.59 -3.97 -16.34
N ASP A 78 4.40 -3.67 -15.81
CA ASP A 78 3.35 -2.90 -16.48
C ASP A 78 3.48 -1.38 -16.29
N GLU A 79 3.88 -0.93 -15.10
CA GLU A 79 4.03 0.46 -14.68
C GLU A 79 5.40 0.66 -14.02
N ARG A 80 6.43 0.74 -14.87
CA ARG A 80 7.85 0.73 -14.47
C ARG A 80 8.22 1.80 -13.46
N LEU A 81 7.55 2.95 -13.50
CA LEU A 81 7.84 4.08 -12.63
C LEU A 81 6.94 4.15 -11.40
N SER A 82 6.16 3.09 -11.11
CA SER A 82 5.28 3.06 -9.94
C SER A 82 6.06 3.20 -8.64
N PHE A 83 5.94 4.36 -7.99
CA PHE A 83 6.61 4.62 -6.72
C PHE A 83 6.15 3.62 -5.64
N GLU A 84 4.86 3.36 -5.57
CA GLU A 84 4.20 2.49 -4.61
C GLU A 84 4.65 1.03 -4.78
N ALA A 85 4.82 0.56 -6.03
CA ALA A 85 5.31 -0.78 -6.28
C ALA A 85 6.79 -0.93 -5.88
N HIS A 86 7.63 0.05 -6.18
CA HIS A 86 9.04 0.06 -5.75
C HIS A 86 9.20 0.16 -4.24
N LEU A 87 8.41 1.01 -3.57
CA LEU A 87 8.37 1.09 -2.12
C LEU A 87 7.91 -0.24 -1.51
N GLY A 88 6.86 -0.84 -2.07
CA GLY A 88 6.35 -2.14 -1.65
C GLY A 88 7.37 -3.25 -1.79
N LEU A 89 8.09 -3.29 -2.91
CA LEU A 89 9.19 -4.23 -3.17
C LEU A 89 10.35 -4.06 -2.19
N PHE A 90 10.75 -2.81 -1.88
CA PHE A 90 11.76 -2.52 -0.87
C PHE A 90 11.34 -3.08 0.50
N LEU A 91 10.13 -2.76 0.96
CA LEU A 91 9.61 -3.26 2.22
C LEU A 91 9.53 -4.79 2.25
N ASN A 92 9.08 -5.40 1.15
CA ASN A 92 8.97 -6.86 1.02
C ASN A 92 10.33 -7.55 1.06
N THR A 93 11.37 -6.94 0.48
CA THR A 93 12.74 -7.49 0.44
C THR A 93 13.30 -7.70 1.84
N TYR A 94 13.10 -6.72 2.72
CA TYR A 94 13.50 -6.80 4.13
C TYR A 94 12.46 -7.50 5.03
N GLY A 95 11.37 -8.01 4.43
CA GLY A 95 10.26 -8.60 5.17
C GLY A 95 9.69 -7.62 6.19
N ILE A 96 9.50 -6.36 5.84
CA ILE A 96 8.92 -5.33 6.71
C ILE A 96 7.40 -5.43 6.66
N SER A 97 6.78 -5.60 7.84
CA SER A 97 5.34 -5.44 8.06
C SER A 97 5.10 -4.40 9.15
N PHE A 98 3.85 -3.96 9.31
CA PHE A 98 3.48 -3.03 10.37
C PHE A 98 2.55 -3.70 11.37
N VAL A 99 2.87 -3.58 12.66
CA VAL A 99 2.07 -4.12 13.75
C VAL A 99 1.59 -2.97 14.62
N GLN A 100 0.32 -3.02 15.02
CA GLN A 100 -0.24 -2.02 15.90
C GLN A 100 0.27 -2.23 17.33
N ASP A 101 0.88 -1.19 17.88
CA ASP A 101 1.29 -1.14 19.28
C ASP A 101 0.04 -1.13 20.18
N PRO A 102 -0.04 -2.01 21.17
CA PRO A 102 -1.21 -2.11 22.04
C PRO A 102 -1.39 -0.89 22.95
N VAL A 103 -0.32 -0.14 23.25
CA VAL A 103 -0.29 0.98 24.19
C VAL A 103 -0.67 2.28 23.48
N ASP A 104 0.07 2.67 22.44
CA ASP A 104 -0.14 3.96 21.77
C ASP A 104 -1.03 3.88 20.51
N LYS A 105 -1.43 2.66 20.12
CA LYS A 105 -2.25 2.34 18.94
C LYS A 105 -1.64 2.74 17.60
N ARG A 106 -0.36 3.10 17.56
CA ARG A 106 0.39 3.40 16.35
C ARG A 106 0.87 2.13 15.67
N PHE A 107 1.13 2.20 14.37
CA PHE A 107 1.62 1.07 13.60
C PHE A 107 3.14 1.19 13.46
N ASN A 108 3.87 0.27 14.08
CA ASN A 108 5.32 0.27 14.09
C ASN A 108 5.86 -0.78 13.09
N PRO A 109 6.92 -0.47 12.33
CA PRO A 109 7.53 -1.42 11.42
C PRO A 109 8.25 -2.52 12.21
N ILE A 110 8.12 -3.75 11.74
CA ILE A 110 8.84 -4.92 12.24
C ILE A 110 9.49 -5.62 11.04
N MET A 111 10.76 -6.00 11.18
CA MET A 111 11.48 -6.79 10.19
C MET A 111 11.40 -8.27 10.54
N HIS A 112 11.02 -9.09 9.56
CA HIS A 112 10.96 -10.55 9.69
C HIS A 112 12.16 -11.25 9.03
N LYS A 113 12.93 -10.53 8.22
CA LYS A 113 14.15 -11.02 7.58
C LYS A 113 15.33 -10.17 8.07
N ILE A 114 16.31 -10.83 8.69
CA ILE A 114 17.63 -10.24 8.90
C ILE A 114 18.49 -10.81 7.77
N ILE A 115 18.92 -9.92 6.86
CA ILE A 115 19.71 -10.28 5.67
C ILE A 115 21.19 -10.28 6.03
#